data_AF-A0A2S9J0E8-F1
#
_entry.id   AF-A0A2S9J0E8-F1
#
_cell.length_a   1.000
_cell.length_b   1.000
_cell.length_c   1.000
_cell.angle_alpha   90.00
_cell.angle_beta   90.00
_cell.angle_gamma   90.00
#
_symmetry.space_group_name_H-M   'P 1'
#
loop_
_entity.id
_entity.type
_entity.pdbx_description
1 polymer ?
#
loop_
_entity_poly.entity_id
_entity_poly.type
_entity_poly.pdbx_seq_one_letter_code
_entity_poly.pdbx_strand_id
1 'polypeptide(L)'
;MKVYIPYSLLLSCFLLTVQGSYAQSEMDLLEQIQNRITINHDNGEKEVFTVTPKTTKAKSHRLYHWYQSQRVQRTQGGYTGKLLHGNYNRYAANKQLLLQGTYKKGLANGVWKEWRPNHRLVKEERWRKGLQDGNARHYDEQGNLLLRGKMKAGKWHGKVWAFDSGDSSYHWNYYDRGTQMSREEYTQANLFRRTGQFFERTWNNIFHRKPDDGNIVE
;
A
#
# COMPACT_ATOMS: atom_id res chain seq x y z
N MET A 1 3.48 47.67 11.75
CA MET A 1 3.26 47.13 13.11
C MET A 1 3.87 45.72 13.16
N LYS A 2 4.99 45.50 13.85
CA LYS A 2 5.64 44.17 13.94
C LYS A 2 4.99 43.37 15.07
N VAL A 3 4.38 42.24 14.75
CA VAL A 3 3.78 41.34 15.76
C VAL A 3 4.89 40.57 16.46
N TYR A 4 5.03 40.74 17.77
CA TYR A 4 6.00 40.01 18.60
C TYR A 4 5.27 38.85 19.29
N ILE A 5 5.64 37.61 18.95
CA ILE A 5 5.16 36.41 19.66
C ILE A 5 6.23 36.07 20.70
N PRO A 6 5.93 36.11 22.01
CA PRO A 6 6.92 35.84 23.04
C PRO A 6 7.33 34.36 23.02
N TYR A 7 8.62 34.09 23.21
CA TYR A 7 9.18 32.74 23.24
C TYR A 7 8.50 31.81 24.26
N SER A 8 7.94 32.36 25.34
CA SER A 8 7.14 31.61 26.33
C SER A 8 5.83 31.06 25.74
N LEU A 9 5.19 31.78 24.82
CA LEU A 9 4.01 31.30 24.08
C LEU A 9 4.38 30.22 23.06
N LEU A 10 5.57 30.31 22.44
CA LEU A 10 6.07 29.27 21.53
C LEU A 10 6.44 28.00 22.28
N LEU A 11 7.07 28.10 23.45
CA LEU A 11 7.44 26.96 24.30
C LEU A 11 6.21 26.28 24.91
N SER A 12 5.20 27.05 25.35
CA SER A 12 3.95 26.47 25.87
C SER A 12 3.14 25.77 24.77
N CYS A 13 3.07 26.35 23.56
CA CYS A 13 2.48 25.68 22.39
C CYS A 13 3.23 24.39 22.05
N PHE A 14 4.56 24.39 22.08
CA PHE A 14 5.36 23.19 21.84
C PHE A 14 5.05 22.10 22.88
N LEU A 15 5.05 22.42 24.17
CA LEU A 15 4.72 21.47 25.23
C LEU A 15 3.29 20.90 25.11
N LEU A 16 2.30 21.73 24.75
CA LEU A 16 0.93 21.27 24.49
C LEU A 16 0.84 20.33 23.29
N THR A 17 1.57 20.63 22.19
CA THR A 17 1.59 19.73 21.01
C THR A 17 2.26 18.39 21.33
N VAL A 18 3.29 18.41 22.17
CA VAL A 18 4.00 17.21 22.61
C VAL A 18 3.10 16.36 23.52
N GLN A 19 2.47 16.97 24.53
CA GLN A 19 1.51 16.29 25.41
C GLN A 19 0.31 15.70 24.63
N GLY A 20 -0.24 16.46 23.68
CA GLY A 20 -1.32 15.97 22.81
C GLY A 20 -0.89 14.80 21.92
N SER A 21 0.34 14.81 21.41
CA SER A 21 0.89 13.72 20.61
C SER A 21 1.09 12.45 21.44
N TYR A 22 1.61 12.57 22.66
CA TYR A 22 1.76 11.45 23.59
C TYR A 22 0.40 10.83 23.95
N ALA A 23 -0.58 11.65 24.36
CA ALA A 23 -1.92 11.18 24.68
C ALA A 23 -2.59 10.46 23.48
N GLN A 24 -2.43 10.99 22.26
CA GLN A 24 -2.96 10.33 21.06
C GLN A 24 -2.31 8.95 20.83
N SER A 25 -0.99 8.83 21.04
CA SER A 25 -0.29 7.56 20.86
C SER A 25 -0.72 6.49 21.87
N GLU A 26 -0.98 6.87 23.13
CA GLU A 26 -1.50 5.97 24.15
C GLU A 26 -2.93 5.52 23.84
N MET A 27 -3.79 6.45 23.42
CA MET A 27 -5.16 6.12 23.01
C MET A 27 -5.19 5.18 21.79
N ASP A 28 -4.31 5.38 20.82
CA ASP A 28 -4.17 4.49 19.67
C ASP A 28 -3.71 3.08 20.09
N LEU A 29 -2.81 2.98 21.07
CA LEU A 29 -2.35 1.71 21.63
C LEU A 29 -3.50 0.99 22.37
N LEU A 30 -4.26 1.70 23.19
CA LEU A 30 -5.43 1.16 23.89
C LEU A 30 -6.52 0.70 22.92
N GLU A 31 -6.78 1.49 21.86
CA GLU A 31 -7.72 1.11 20.79
C GLU A 31 -7.26 -0.18 20.08
N GLN A 32 -5.95 -0.35 19.87
CA GLN A 32 -5.39 -1.58 19.29
C GLN A 32 -5.54 -2.79 20.22
N ILE A 33 -5.26 -2.65 21.52
CA ILE A 33 -5.37 -3.73 22.50
C ILE A 33 -6.84 -4.16 22.64
N GLN A 34 -7.75 -3.20 22.82
CA GLN A 34 -9.17 -3.48 23.04
C GLN A 34 -9.85 -4.10 21.82
N ASN A 35 -9.45 -3.69 20.60
CA ASN A 35 -10.06 -4.18 19.37
C ASN A 35 -9.32 -5.36 18.73
N ARG A 36 -8.33 -5.93 19.42
CA ARG A 36 -7.62 -7.13 18.95
C ARG A 36 -8.50 -8.37 19.12
N ILE A 37 -8.73 -9.07 18.02
CA ILE A 37 -9.47 -10.31 17.95
C ILE A 37 -8.49 -11.44 17.62
N THR A 38 -8.75 -12.61 18.22
CA THR A 38 -8.04 -13.85 17.89
C THR A 38 -9.09 -14.92 17.57
N ILE A 39 -8.99 -15.52 16.39
CA ILE A 39 -9.80 -16.66 15.97
C ILE A 39 -8.89 -17.88 15.99
N ASN A 40 -9.27 -18.92 16.73
CA ASN A 40 -8.65 -20.23 16.64
C ASN A 40 -9.55 -21.11 15.77
N HIS A 41 -8.97 -21.75 14.77
CA HIS A 41 -9.66 -22.65 13.86
C HIS A 41 -9.50 -24.11 14.31
N ASP A 42 -10.44 -24.97 13.93
CA ASP A 42 -10.43 -26.39 14.33
C ASP A 42 -9.21 -27.15 13.79
N ASN A 43 -8.65 -26.70 12.66
CA ASN A 43 -7.42 -27.25 12.08
C ASN A 43 -6.13 -26.77 12.79
N GLY A 44 -6.25 -26.02 13.89
CA GLY A 44 -5.14 -25.45 14.66
C GLY A 44 -4.61 -24.13 14.11
N GLU A 45 -5.06 -23.67 12.94
CA GLU A 45 -4.70 -22.34 12.45
C GLU A 45 -5.23 -21.24 13.37
N LYS A 46 -4.57 -20.09 13.35
CA LYS A 46 -4.94 -18.94 14.18
C LYS A 46 -4.86 -17.65 13.39
N GLU A 47 -5.90 -16.84 13.46
CA GLU A 47 -5.89 -15.48 12.94
C GLU A 47 -5.87 -14.48 14.10
N VAL A 48 -5.02 -13.45 13.99
CA VAL A 48 -4.90 -12.36 14.95
C VAL A 48 -4.99 -11.05 14.19
N PHE A 49 -5.98 -10.23 14.52
CA PHE A 49 -6.18 -8.97 13.81
C PHE A 49 -6.90 -7.96 14.68
N THR A 50 -6.84 -6.70 14.28
CA THR A 50 -7.58 -5.62 14.95
C THR A 50 -8.76 -5.19 14.09
N VAL A 51 -9.86 -4.80 14.75
CA VAL A 51 -11.05 -4.23 14.10
C VAL A 51 -11.26 -2.78 14.50
N THR A 52 -12.16 -2.08 13.83
CA THR A 52 -12.59 -0.74 14.25
C THR A 52 -14.12 -0.64 14.27
N PRO A 53 -14.70 0.04 15.28
CA PRO A 53 -16.12 0.39 15.25
C PRO A 53 -16.43 1.50 14.23
N LYS A 54 -15.41 2.24 13.77
CA LYS A 54 -15.56 3.35 12.84
C LYS A 54 -16.04 2.83 11.48
N THR A 55 -17.24 3.25 11.07
CA THR A 55 -17.81 2.92 9.77
C THR A 55 -17.30 3.85 8.67
N THR A 56 -17.39 3.41 7.42
CA THR A 56 -17.05 4.22 6.24
C THR A 56 -18.01 3.90 5.10
N LYS A 57 -18.35 4.91 4.29
CA LYS A 57 -19.18 4.69 3.10
C LYS A 57 -18.45 3.72 2.16
N ALA A 58 -19.06 2.56 1.95
CA ALA A 58 -18.50 1.52 1.12
C ALA A 58 -18.49 1.95 -0.35
N LYS A 59 -17.42 1.59 -1.06
CA LYS A 59 -17.30 1.80 -2.50
C LYS A 59 -17.48 0.47 -3.23
N SER A 60 -18.40 0.42 -4.19
CA SER A 60 -18.79 -0.80 -4.92
C SER A 60 -17.64 -1.52 -5.63
N HIS A 61 -16.59 -0.81 -6.04
CA HIS A 61 -15.42 -1.40 -6.71
C HIS A 61 -14.30 -1.82 -5.75
N ARG A 62 -14.53 -1.81 -4.44
CA ARG A 62 -13.50 -2.16 -3.44
C ARG A 62 -13.90 -3.40 -2.66
N LEU A 63 -12.90 -4.21 -2.35
CA LEU A 63 -13.05 -5.42 -1.54
C LEU A 63 -12.78 -5.10 -0.06
N TYR A 64 -13.83 -5.16 0.76
CA TYR A 64 -13.77 -4.90 2.19
C TYR A 64 -13.66 -6.21 2.97
N HIS A 65 -12.84 -6.18 4.02
CA HIS A 65 -12.63 -7.26 4.98
C HIS A 65 -13.21 -6.81 6.32
N TRP A 66 -14.08 -7.65 6.88
CA TRP A 66 -14.81 -7.34 8.10
C TRP A 66 -15.05 -8.61 8.92
N TYR A 67 -15.34 -8.42 10.20
CA TYR A 67 -15.50 -9.50 11.17
C TYR A 67 -16.91 -9.53 11.73
N GLN A 68 -17.53 -10.70 11.70
CA GLN A 68 -18.80 -11.02 12.35
C GLN A 68 -18.88 -12.53 12.54
N SER A 69 -19.57 -12.97 13.60
CA SER A 69 -19.84 -14.40 13.86
C SER A 69 -18.57 -15.27 13.87
N GLN A 70 -17.52 -14.82 14.58
CA GLN A 70 -16.25 -15.54 14.73
C GLN A 70 -15.51 -15.84 13.41
N ARG A 71 -15.79 -15.07 12.35
CA ARG A 71 -15.17 -15.25 11.03
C ARG A 71 -14.81 -13.92 10.41
N VAL A 72 -13.68 -13.90 9.71
CA VAL A 72 -13.35 -12.82 8.79
C VAL A 72 -14.08 -13.08 7.47
N GLN A 73 -14.88 -12.11 7.06
CA GLN A 73 -15.65 -12.09 5.83
C GLN A 73 -15.03 -11.10 4.85
N ARG A 74 -15.23 -11.33 3.57
CA ARG A 74 -14.84 -10.40 2.50
C ARG A 74 -16.00 -10.18 1.55
N THR A 75 -16.27 -8.92 1.22
CA THR A 75 -17.36 -8.54 0.32
C THR A 75 -16.91 -7.40 -0.57
N GLN A 76 -17.31 -7.45 -1.85
CA GLN A 76 -17.13 -6.32 -2.74
C GLN A 76 -18.22 -5.28 -2.45
N GLY A 77 -17.84 -4.07 -2.04
CA GLY A 77 -18.78 -3.05 -1.60
C GLY A 77 -19.18 -3.16 -0.13
N GLY A 78 -20.48 -3.23 0.14
CA GLY A 78 -21.04 -3.14 1.50
C GLY A 78 -20.51 -4.18 2.49
N TYR A 79 -20.73 -3.97 3.77
CA TYR A 79 -20.32 -4.85 4.87
C TYR A 79 -21.30 -4.70 6.03
N THR A 80 -21.46 -5.72 6.87
CA THR A 80 -22.40 -5.71 8.00
C THR A 80 -21.73 -5.77 9.37
N GLY A 81 -20.48 -6.25 9.45
CA GLY A 81 -19.74 -6.38 10.70
C GLY A 81 -18.69 -5.28 10.94
N LYS A 82 -17.77 -5.57 11.86
CA LYS A 82 -16.69 -4.64 12.23
C LYS A 82 -15.58 -4.69 11.19
N LEU A 83 -15.17 -3.55 10.65
CA LEU A 83 -14.12 -3.50 9.63
C LEU A 83 -12.77 -3.87 10.22
N LEU A 84 -11.96 -4.64 9.49
CA LEU A 84 -10.57 -4.89 9.88
C LEU A 84 -9.77 -3.58 9.80
N HIS A 85 -8.94 -3.32 10.80
CA HIS A 85 -8.15 -2.09 10.90
C HIS A 85 -6.90 -2.33 11.73
N GLY A 86 -5.73 -1.98 11.20
CA GLY A 86 -4.43 -2.24 11.84
C GLY A 86 -3.84 -3.56 11.37
N ASN A 87 -3.05 -4.20 12.24
CA ASN A 87 -2.29 -5.39 11.89
C ASN A 87 -3.19 -6.62 11.71
N TYR A 88 -2.78 -7.49 10.80
CA TYR A 88 -3.40 -8.79 10.56
C TYR A 88 -2.29 -9.83 10.41
N ASN A 89 -2.38 -10.91 11.16
CA ASN A 89 -1.49 -12.06 11.09
C ASN A 89 -2.32 -13.35 11.05
N ARG A 90 -1.95 -14.30 10.18
CA ARG A 90 -2.44 -15.68 10.20
C ARG A 90 -1.28 -16.63 10.47
N TYR A 91 -1.52 -17.62 11.32
CA TYR A 91 -0.56 -18.62 11.75
C TYR A 91 -1.07 -20.02 11.42
N ALA A 92 -0.15 -20.91 11.05
CA ALA A 92 -0.38 -22.34 10.93
C ALA A 92 -0.56 -23.00 12.30
N ALA A 93 -1.00 -24.26 12.30
CA ALA A 93 -1.15 -25.08 13.52
C ALA A 93 0.14 -25.20 14.34
N ASN A 94 1.29 -25.25 13.67
CA ASN A 94 2.62 -25.26 14.27
C ASN A 94 3.11 -23.86 14.71
N LYS A 95 2.20 -22.86 14.81
CA LYS A 95 2.46 -21.46 15.21
C LYS A 95 3.33 -20.65 14.25
N GLN A 96 3.62 -21.18 13.06
CA GLN A 96 4.39 -20.46 12.05
C GLN A 96 3.54 -19.39 11.36
N LEU A 97 4.14 -18.25 11.04
CA LEU A 97 3.45 -17.16 10.35
C LEU A 97 3.21 -17.54 8.89
N LEU A 98 1.96 -17.49 8.44
CA LEU A 98 1.54 -17.77 7.06
C LEU A 98 1.22 -16.50 6.28
N LEU A 99 0.63 -15.50 6.94
CA LEU A 99 0.21 -14.26 6.28
C LEU A 99 0.34 -13.10 7.25
N GLN A 100 0.85 -11.97 6.77
CA GLN A 100 0.97 -10.74 7.53
C GLN A 100 0.66 -9.54 6.64
N GLY A 101 -0.03 -8.56 7.21
CA GLY A 101 -0.23 -7.28 6.56
C GLY A 101 -0.98 -6.31 7.45
N THR A 102 -1.48 -5.25 6.84
CA THR A 102 -2.32 -4.28 7.54
C THR A 102 -3.59 -3.98 6.76
N TYR A 103 -4.66 -3.68 7.50
CA TYR A 103 -5.91 -3.17 6.95
C TYR A 103 -6.11 -1.72 7.38
N LYS A 104 -6.75 -0.94 6.51
CA LYS A 104 -7.23 0.40 6.84
C LYS A 104 -8.71 0.50 6.48
N LYS A 105 -9.58 0.46 7.49
CA LYS A 105 -11.05 0.53 7.33
C LYS A 105 -11.57 -0.56 6.37
N GLY A 106 -11.14 -1.80 6.62
CA GLY A 106 -11.47 -3.01 5.87
C GLY A 106 -10.72 -3.20 4.56
N LEU A 107 -9.90 -2.24 4.14
CA LEU A 107 -9.16 -2.32 2.88
C LEU A 107 -7.72 -2.73 3.14
N ALA A 108 -7.22 -3.75 2.42
CA ALA A 108 -5.81 -4.14 2.49
C ALA A 108 -4.91 -2.94 2.16
N ASN A 109 -3.89 -2.73 2.99
CA ASN A 109 -3.02 -1.57 2.92
C ASN A 109 -1.59 -1.94 3.37
N GLY A 110 -0.60 -1.19 2.88
CA GLY A 110 0.79 -1.42 3.24
C GLY A 110 1.38 -2.64 2.53
N VAL A 111 2.41 -3.23 3.13
CA VAL A 111 3.07 -4.41 2.57
C VAL A 111 2.42 -5.66 3.14
N TRP A 112 2.00 -6.54 2.25
CA TRP A 112 1.48 -7.86 2.58
C TRP A 112 2.52 -8.91 2.25
N LYS A 113 2.72 -9.84 3.18
CA LYS A 113 3.69 -10.92 3.07
C LYS A 113 3.00 -12.23 3.33
N GLU A 114 3.30 -13.22 2.51
CA GLU A 114 2.78 -14.58 2.64
C GLU A 114 3.94 -15.55 2.67
N TRP A 115 3.87 -16.54 3.56
CA TRP A 115 4.89 -17.56 3.76
C TRP A 115 4.25 -18.95 3.67
N ARG A 116 5.07 -19.91 3.29
CA ARG A 116 4.73 -21.33 3.36
C ARG A 116 4.89 -21.87 4.79
N PRO A 117 4.32 -23.04 5.10
CA PRO A 117 4.58 -23.78 6.36
C PRO A 117 6.03 -24.25 6.59
N ASN A 118 6.99 -23.81 5.77
CA ASN A 118 8.43 -24.03 5.97
C ASN A 118 9.19 -22.70 6.20
N HIS A 119 8.48 -21.63 6.53
CA HIS A 119 8.98 -20.26 6.71
C HIS A 119 9.57 -19.58 5.46
N ARG A 120 9.43 -20.18 4.28
CA ARG A 120 9.86 -19.51 3.04
C ARG A 120 8.81 -18.52 2.59
N LEU A 121 9.26 -17.30 2.31
CA LEU A 121 8.42 -16.23 1.78
C LEU A 121 7.96 -16.63 0.37
N VAL A 122 6.66 -16.55 0.11
CA VAL A 122 6.03 -16.83 -1.20
C VAL A 122 5.89 -15.54 -1.99
N LYS A 123 5.37 -14.50 -1.35
CA LYS A 123 5.15 -13.21 -1.98
C LYS A 123 5.20 -12.07 -0.98
N GLU A 124 5.71 -10.93 -1.45
CA GLU A 124 5.67 -9.64 -0.80
C GLU A 124 5.07 -8.62 -1.77
N GLU A 125 3.93 -8.03 -1.42
CA GLU A 125 3.15 -7.18 -2.32
C GLU A 125 2.71 -5.90 -1.61
N ARG A 126 2.80 -4.77 -2.31
CA ARG A 126 2.28 -3.50 -1.79
C ARG A 126 0.81 -3.32 -2.14
N TRP A 127 0.01 -3.07 -1.13
CA TRP A 127 -1.42 -2.77 -1.23
C TRP A 127 -1.70 -1.33 -0.86
N ARG A 128 -2.64 -0.72 -1.58
CA ARG A 128 -3.13 0.63 -1.33
C ARG A 128 -4.64 0.67 -1.54
N LYS A 129 -5.38 0.98 -0.48
CA LYS A 129 -6.85 1.13 -0.51
C LYS A 129 -7.55 -0.12 -1.10
N GLY A 130 -7.04 -1.32 -0.79
CA GLY A 130 -7.62 -2.60 -1.23
C GLY A 130 -7.20 -3.06 -2.63
N LEU A 131 -6.25 -2.37 -3.27
CA LEU A 131 -5.69 -2.76 -4.57
C LEU A 131 -4.19 -3.02 -4.45
N GLN A 132 -3.68 -4.06 -5.09
CA GLN A 132 -2.24 -4.25 -5.27
C GLN A 132 -1.72 -3.14 -6.18
N ASP A 133 -0.91 -2.27 -5.60
CA ASP A 133 -0.42 -1.06 -6.25
C ASP A 133 0.93 -0.67 -5.66
N GLY A 134 1.97 -0.88 -6.44
CA GLY A 134 3.35 -0.65 -6.06
C GLY A 134 4.24 -1.86 -6.32
N ASN A 135 5.32 -1.96 -5.57
CA ASN A 135 6.30 -3.03 -5.76
C ASN A 135 5.74 -4.38 -5.30
N ALA A 136 6.06 -5.42 -6.05
CA ALA A 136 5.76 -6.80 -5.72
C ALA A 136 6.97 -7.69 -5.99
N ARG A 137 7.12 -8.74 -5.17
CA ARG A 137 8.14 -9.78 -5.27
C ARG A 137 7.51 -11.13 -5.04
N HIS A 138 7.69 -12.07 -5.95
CA HIS A 138 7.25 -13.46 -5.83
C HIS A 138 8.46 -14.37 -5.82
N TYR A 139 8.38 -15.45 -5.07
CA TYR A 139 9.47 -16.37 -4.80
C TYR A 139 9.05 -17.81 -5.10
N ASP A 140 10.03 -18.67 -5.40
CA ASP A 140 9.81 -20.10 -5.62
C ASP A 140 9.67 -20.87 -4.29
N GLU A 141 9.60 -22.19 -4.38
CA GLU A 141 9.48 -23.07 -3.20
C GLU A 141 10.78 -23.11 -2.39
N GLN A 142 11.90 -22.72 -2.98
CA GLN A 142 13.24 -22.68 -2.42
C GLN A 142 13.54 -21.33 -1.76
N GLY A 143 12.72 -20.31 -2.01
CA GLY A 143 12.90 -18.93 -1.55
C GLY A 143 13.71 -18.05 -2.51
N ASN A 144 14.03 -18.54 -3.71
CA ASN A 144 14.66 -17.73 -4.75
C ASN A 144 13.65 -16.79 -5.38
N LEU A 145 14.12 -15.63 -5.81
CA LEU A 145 13.27 -14.61 -6.42
C LEU A 145 12.82 -15.05 -7.83
N LEU A 146 11.52 -15.25 -8.03
CA LEU A 146 10.97 -15.55 -9.36
C LEU A 146 10.60 -14.29 -10.13
N LEU A 147 9.89 -13.37 -9.48
CA LEU A 147 9.38 -12.16 -10.12
C LEU A 147 9.61 -10.96 -9.22
N ARG A 148 10.04 -9.84 -9.80
CA ARG A 148 10.12 -8.55 -9.10
C ARG A 148 9.74 -7.44 -10.05
N GLY A 149 8.78 -6.62 -9.65
CA GLY A 149 8.34 -5.51 -10.47
C GLY A 149 7.30 -4.65 -9.80
N LYS A 150 6.54 -3.92 -10.61
CA LYS A 150 5.40 -3.13 -10.16
C LYS A 150 4.10 -3.80 -10.56
N MET A 151 3.12 -3.72 -9.67
CA MET A 151 1.74 -4.07 -9.94
C MET A 151 0.87 -2.82 -9.91
N LYS A 152 -0.17 -2.81 -10.74
CA LYS A 152 -1.20 -1.78 -10.80
C LYS A 152 -2.56 -2.45 -10.86
N ALA A 153 -3.40 -2.18 -9.86
CA ALA A 153 -4.75 -2.74 -9.75
C ALA A 153 -4.79 -4.27 -9.88
N GLY A 154 -3.87 -4.97 -9.23
CA GLY A 154 -3.85 -6.43 -9.23
C GLY A 154 -3.03 -7.10 -10.33
N LYS A 155 -2.46 -6.31 -11.26
CA LYS A 155 -1.79 -6.86 -12.44
C LYS A 155 -0.39 -6.30 -12.60
N TRP A 156 0.55 -7.11 -13.11
CA TRP A 156 1.91 -6.66 -13.44
C TRP A 156 1.87 -5.49 -14.43
N HIS A 157 2.72 -4.49 -14.21
CA HIS A 157 2.77 -3.29 -15.03
C HIS A 157 4.19 -2.71 -15.06
N GLY A 158 4.63 -2.33 -16.25
CA GLY A 158 5.97 -1.86 -16.50
C GLY A 158 6.96 -3.03 -16.69
N LYS A 159 8.20 -2.75 -16.31
CA LYS A 159 9.31 -3.70 -16.40
C LYS A 159 9.33 -4.62 -15.18
N VAL A 160 9.31 -5.93 -15.41
CA VAL A 160 9.31 -6.99 -14.39
C VAL A 160 10.54 -7.85 -14.60
N TRP A 161 11.36 -7.96 -13.56
CA TRP A 161 12.51 -8.86 -13.51
C TRP A 161 12.01 -10.27 -13.24
N ALA A 162 12.23 -11.19 -14.17
CA ALA A 162 11.75 -12.56 -14.12
C ALA A 162 12.93 -13.54 -14.15
N PHE A 163 12.84 -14.59 -13.35
CA PHE A 163 13.75 -15.74 -13.40
C PHE A 163 13.23 -16.75 -14.42
N ASP A 164 14.11 -17.18 -15.32
CA ASP A 164 13.86 -18.29 -16.22
C ASP A 164 14.56 -19.54 -15.68
N SER A 165 13.77 -20.56 -15.34
CA SER A 165 14.29 -21.84 -14.84
C SER A 165 15.02 -22.65 -15.91
N GLY A 166 14.71 -22.44 -17.20
CA GLY A 166 15.34 -23.18 -18.30
C GLY A 166 16.79 -22.76 -18.53
N ASP A 167 17.05 -21.44 -18.47
CA ASP A 167 18.38 -20.86 -18.67
C ASP A 167 19.09 -20.51 -17.35
N SER A 168 18.42 -20.72 -16.20
CA SER A 168 18.91 -20.31 -14.88
C SER A 168 19.35 -18.84 -14.83
N SER A 169 18.68 -17.99 -15.60
CA SER A 169 19.06 -16.60 -15.81
C SER A 169 17.88 -15.67 -15.53
N TYR A 170 18.16 -14.38 -15.46
CA TYR A 170 17.14 -13.37 -15.24
C TYR A 170 17.00 -12.46 -16.45
N HIS A 171 15.76 -12.22 -16.86
CA HIS A 171 15.44 -11.32 -17.96
C HIS A 171 14.33 -10.35 -17.58
N TRP A 172 14.12 -9.37 -18.45
CA TRP A 172 13.09 -8.37 -18.27
C TRP A 172 11.88 -8.72 -19.11
N ASN A 173 10.74 -8.89 -18.44
CA ASN A 173 9.43 -8.94 -19.06
C ASN A 173 8.77 -7.57 -18.98
N TYR A 174 7.95 -7.26 -19.97
CA TYR A 174 7.26 -5.98 -20.08
C TYR A 174 5.75 -6.23 -20.05
N TYR A 175 5.04 -5.47 -19.22
CA TYR A 175 3.60 -5.61 -19.07
C TYR A 175 2.89 -4.27 -19.12
N ASP A 176 1.72 -4.20 -19.76
CA ASP A 176 0.72 -3.16 -19.49
C ASP A 176 -0.52 -3.77 -18.83
N ARG A 177 -0.70 -3.51 -17.53
CA ARG A 177 -1.89 -3.91 -16.77
C ARG A 177 -2.22 -5.40 -16.98
N GLY A 178 -1.20 -6.24 -16.89
CA GLY A 178 -1.30 -7.70 -16.97
C GLY A 178 -1.12 -8.28 -18.37
N THR A 179 -1.21 -7.48 -19.44
CA THR A 179 -0.91 -7.94 -20.79
C THR A 179 0.59 -7.91 -21.00
N GLN A 180 1.20 -9.04 -21.34
CA GLN A 180 2.61 -9.10 -21.71
C GLN A 180 2.82 -8.41 -23.05
N MET A 181 3.93 -7.69 -23.18
CA MET A 181 4.29 -6.90 -24.35
C MET A 181 5.71 -7.26 -24.78
N SER A 182 6.01 -7.03 -26.05
CA SER A 182 7.40 -7.07 -26.51
C SER A 182 8.20 -5.88 -25.96
N ARG A 183 9.53 -6.00 -26.02
CA ARG A 183 10.43 -4.90 -25.65
C ARG A 183 10.23 -3.70 -26.57
N GLU A 184 10.00 -3.93 -27.86
CA GLU A 184 9.80 -2.89 -28.88
C GLU A 184 8.50 -2.13 -28.60
N GLU A 185 7.39 -2.83 -28.40
CA GLU A 185 6.08 -2.24 -28.07
C GLU A 185 6.17 -1.39 -26.80
N TYR A 186 6.82 -1.92 -25.76
CA TYR A 186 7.05 -1.19 -24.52
C TYR A 186 7.90 0.07 -24.73
N THR A 187 8.94 -0.01 -25.55
CA THR A 187 9.84 1.11 -25.81
C THR A 187 9.13 2.19 -26.61
N GLN A 188 8.36 1.84 -27.64
CA GLN A 188 7.58 2.78 -28.43
C GLN A 188 6.51 3.50 -27.60
N ALA A 189 5.73 2.75 -26.80
CA ALA A 189 4.72 3.33 -25.91
C ALA A 189 5.33 4.33 -24.90
N ASN A 190 6.54 4.02 -24.39
CA ASN A 190 7.23 4.90 -23.46
C ASN A 190 7.98 6.05 -24.15
N LEU A 191 8.45 5.86 -25.39
CA LEU A 191 9.10 6.90 -26.18
C LEU A 191 8.10 8.01 -26.48
N PHE A 192 6.89 7.65 -26.94
CA PHE A 192 5.81 8.60 -27.18
C PHE A 192 5.42 9.37 -25.90
N ARG A 193 5.38 8.68 -24.75
CA ARG A 193 5.13 9.32 -23.45
C ARG A 193 6.22 10.33 -23.07
N ARG A 194 7.49 10.01 -23.36
CA ARG A 194 8.64 10.88 -23.07
C ARG A 194 8.71 12.08 -24.01
N THR A 195 8.48 11.88 -25.31
CA THR A 195 8.45 12.96 -26.29
C THR A 195 7.25 13.86 -26.05
N GLY A 196 6.06 13.31 -25.75
CA GLY A 196 4.88 14.10 -25.37
C GLY A 196 5.11 14.97 -24.14
N GLN A 197 5.71 14.43 -23.06
CA GLN A 197 6.07 15.23 -21.88
C GLN A 197 7.15 16.29 -22.17
N PHE A 198 8.08 15.99 -23.08
CA PHE A 198 9.07 16.96 -23.54
C PHE A 198 8.41 18.10 -24.31
N PHE A 199 7.51 17.79 -25.26
CA PHE A 199 6.75 18.80 -26.01
C PHE A 199 5.84 19.62 -25.10
N GLU A 200 5.12 19.00 -24.16
CA GLU A 200 4.28 19.70 -23.19
C GLU A 200 5.09 20.70 -22.34
N ARG A 201 6.26 20.28 -21.83
CA ARG A 201 7.16 21.16 -21.07
C ARG A 201 7.72 22.28 -21.93
N THR A 202 8.19 21.95 -23.13
CA THR A 202 8.77 22.92 -24.07
C THR A 202 7.72 23.94 -24.50
N TRP A 203 6.50 23.49 -24.81
CA TRP A 203 5.38 24.36 -25.16
C TRP A 203 4.99 25.28 -24.00
N ASN A 204 4.85 24.74 -22.78
CA ASN A 204 4.56 25.57 -21.60
C ASN A 204 5.67 26.60 -21.33
N ASN A 205 6.94 26.25 -21.51
CA ASN A 205 8.05 27.19 -21.32
C ASN A 205 8.09 28.29 -22.38
N ILE A 206 7.73 27.99 -23.64
CA ILE A 206 7.75 28.96 -24.73
C ILE A 206 6.54 29.89 -24.68
N PHE A 207 5.35 29.36 -24.36
CA PHE A 207 4.09 30.09 -24.50
C PHE A 207 3.44 30.54 -23.17
N HIS A 208 3.98 30.16 -22.01
CA HIS A 208 3.52 30.66 -20.70
C HIS A 208 4.60 31.44 -19.93
N ARG A 209 5.55 32.06 -20.64
CA ARG A 209 6.41 33.08 -20.04
C ARG A 209 5.48 34.24 -19.63
N LYS A 210 5.34 34.49 -18.31
CA LYS A 210 4.58 35.64 -17.80
C LYS A 210 5.06 36.91 -18.53
N PRO A 211 4.17 37.86 -18.86
CA PRO A 211 4.63 39.16 -19.32
C PRO A 211 5.54 39.72 -18.23
N ASP A 212 6.75 40.16 -18.60
CA ASP A 212 7.55 41.00 -17.72
C ASP A 212 6.70 42.20 -17.35
N ASP A 213 6.38 42.35 -16.06
CA ASP A 213 5.79 43.56 -15.52
C ASP A 213 6.81 44.67 -15.76
N GLY A 214 6.60 45.41 -16.85
CA GLY A 214 7.39 46.55 -17.24
C GLY A 214 7.33 47.59 -16.13
N ASN A 215 8.41 47.68 -15.35
CA ASN A 215 8.70 48.86 -14.54
C ASN A 215 8.95 50.03 -15.49
N ILE A 216 7.90 50.81 -15.72
CA ILE A 216 8.01 52.18 -16.23
C ILE A 216 8.47 53.01 -15.02
N VAL A 217 9.71 53.50 -15.10
CA VAL A 217 10.30 54.41 -14.12
C VAL A 217 9.66 55.79 -14.34
N GLU A 218 9.04 56.35 -13.29
CA GLU A 218 8.72 57.79 -13.20
C GLU A 218 10.00 58.62 -12.96
#